data_AF-M4VAK8-F1
#
_entry.id   AF-M4VAK8-F1
#
_cell.length_a   1.000
_cell.length_b   1.000
_cell.length_c   1.000
_cell.angle_alpha   90.00
_cell.angle_beta   90.00
_cell.angle_gamma   90.00
#
_symmetry.space_group_name_H-M   'P 1'
#
loop_
_entity.id
_entity.type
_entity.pdbx_description
1 polymer ?
#
loop_
_entity_poly.entity_id
_entity_poly.type
_entity_poly.pdbx_seq_one_letter_code
_entity_poly.pdbx_strand_id
1 'polypeptide(L)'
;MSLTQILNALYWVRGLAASYCETLNFSQHFAEKSHMKKLDSFLIAIAVIMTLLGGVYYYAANSMSYFDDPVIQSMLERQIQLRQLEKKLHVIDVKTAKSKAVSRAIASIPQNSAVGDVVLDSSATPEKMAKKFYEEAKMKCYQEGQEKACIQTIDKVVSHFPESIWAGESLVLLTDYYYRTARLKQAREVVQILKDEFSHSTDIQSKVAIIERVIR
;
A
#
# COMPACT_ATOMS: atom_id res chain seq x y z
N MET A 1 -3.06 14.44 4.66
CA MET A 1 -3.31 15.68 5.43
C MET A 1 -2.02 16.47 5.44
N SER A 2 -1.98 17.67 4.83
CA SER A 2 -0.74 18.45 4.72
C SER A 2 -0.39 19.12 6.05
N LEU A 3 0.90 19.43 6.26
CA LEU A 3 1.38 20.13 7.45
C LEU A 3 0.63 21.48 7.68
N THR A 4 0.22 22.12 6.59
CA THR A 4 -0.60 23.34 6.58
C THR A 4 -2.00 23.12 7.16
N GLN A 5 -2.62 21.96 6.95
CA GLN A 5 -3.93 21.65 7.54
C GLN A 5 -3.83 21.43 9.06
N ILE A 6 -2.75 20.82 9.53
CA ILE A 6 -2.49 20.63 10.97
C ILE A 6 -2.23 21.98 11.65
N LEU A 7 -1.44 22.85 11.02
CA LEU A 7 -1.16 24.19 11.55
C LEU A 7 -2.41 25.07 11.61
N ASN A 8 -3.27 25.03 10.58
CA ASN A 8 -4.54 25.75 10.60
C ASN A 8 -5.50 25.23 11.69
N ALA A 9 -5.54 23.92 11.91
CA ALA A 9 -6.34 23.33 12.99
C ALA A 9 -5.82 23.77 14.38
N LEU A 10 -4.50 23.78 14.58
CA LEU A 10 -3.90 24.25 15.84
C LEU A 10 -4.14 25.74 16.09
N TYR A 11 -4.16 26.57 15.03
CA TYR A 11 -4.44 28.00 15.13
C TYR A 11 -5.88 28.25 15.59
N TRP A 12 -6.85 27.48 15.07
CA TRP A 12 -8.24 27.53 15.49
C TRP A 12 -8.45 27.10 16.95
N VAL A 13 -7.76 26.04 17.39
CA VAL A 13 -7.83 25.57 18.78
C VAL A 13 -7.28 26.61 19.75
N ARG A 14 -6.20 27.32 19.38
CA ARG A 14 -5.65 28.43 20.18
C ARG A 14 -6.60 29.61 20.30
N GLY A 15 -7.29 29.98 19.21
CA GLY A 15 -8.30 31.04 19.22
C GLY A 15 -9.48 30.73 20.15
N LEU A 16 -9.96 29.49 20.13
CA LEU A 16 -11.01 29.04 21.04
C LEU A 16 -10.55 29.06 22.50
N ALA A 17 -9.35 28.56 22.80
CA ALA A 17 -8.82 28.55 24.17
C ALA A 17 -8.66 29.96 24.76
N ALA A 18 -8.27 30.96 23.96
CA ALA A 18 -8.17 32.35 24.41
C ALA A 18 -9.55 32.95 24.76
N SER A 19 -10.58 32.66 23.96
CA SER A 19 -11.95 33.13 24.21
C SER A 19 -12.59 32.50 25.46
N TYR A 20 -12.25 31.24 25.77
CA TYR A 20 -12.71 30.59 27.01
C TYR A 20 -12.02 31.10 28.29
N CYS A 21 -10.81 31.64 28.20
CA CYS A 21 -10.12 32.21 29.38
C CYS A 21 -10.68 33.57 29.80
N GLU A 22 -11.12 34.43 28.87
CA GLU A 22 -11.72 35.72 29.21
C GLU A 22 -13.10 35.56 29.89
N THR A 23 -13.85 34.53 29.53
CA THR A 23 -15.15 34.23 30.15
C THR A 23 -15.01 33.63 31.56
N LEU A 24 -13.92 32.92 31.86
CA LEU A 24 -13.66 32.38 33.20
C LEU A 24 -13.29 33.45 34.23
N ASN A 25 -12.59 34.52 33.82
CA ASN A 25 -12.27 35.65 34.70
C ASN A 25 -13.50 36.48 35.09
N PHE A 26 -14.60 36.42 34.30
CA PHE A 26 -15.86 37.06 34.65
C PHE A 26 -16.64 36.31 35.75
N SER A 27 -16.32 35.05 36.01
CA SER A 27 -17.02 34.22 37.01
C SER A 27 -16.57 34.46 38.46
N GLN A 28 -15.40 35.08 38.68
CA GLN A 28 -14.91 35.34 40.04
C GLN A 28 -15.67 36.46 40.76
N HIS A 29 -16.40 37.32 40.05
CA HIS A 29 -17.14 38.43 40.67
C HIS A 29 -18.57 38.08 41.13
N PHE A 30 -19.07 36.87 40.84
CA PHE A 30 -20.43 36.42 41.18
C PHE A 30 -20.50 35.32 42.24
N ALA A 31 -19.41 35.07 42.97
CA ALA A 31 -19.29 33.95 43.90
C ALA A 31 -19.98 34.14 45.27
N GLU A 32 -21.08 34.89 45.37
CA GLU A 32 -21.82 35.10 46.63
C GLU A 32 -23.32 34.80 46.49
N LYS A 33 -23.69 33.62 45.97
CA LYS A 33 -25.00 32.99 46.26
C LYS A 33 -24.92 31.47 46.07
N SER A 34 -25.04 30.74 47.17
CA SER A 34 -24.51 29.37 47.36
C SER A 34 -25.33 28.22 46.78
N HIS A 35 -26.32 28.46 45.90
CA HIS A 35 -27.24 27.39 45.45
C HIS A 35 -27.30 27.13 43.93
N MET A 36 -26.68 27.96 43.08
CA MET A 36 -26.68 27.73 41.61
C MET A 36 -25.45 27.01 41.06
N LYS A 37 -24.37 26.85 41.85
CA LYS A 37 -23.07 26.31 41.37
C LYS A 37 -23.13 24.86 40.84
N LYS A 38 -24.12 24.07 41.26
CA LYS A 38 -24.24 22.67 40.81
C LYS A 38 -24.83 22.54 39.40
N LEU A 39 -25.73 23.44 39.01
CA LEU A 39 -26.38 23.39 37.71
C LEU A 39 -25.40 23.80 36.60
N ASP A 40 -24.60 24.84 36.85
CA ASP A 40 -23.62 25.35 35.88
C ASP A 40 -22.48 24.37 35.64
N SER A 41 -22.01 23.68 36.70
CA SER A 41 -20.96 22.66 36.57
C SER A 41 -21.42 21.47 35.73
N PHE A 42 -22.69 21.08 35.82
CA PHE A 42 -23.25 19.97 35.03
C PHE A 42 -23.38 20.33 33.55
N LEU A 43 -23.82 21.56 33.25
CA LEU A 43 -23.93 22.05 31.87
C LEU A 43 -22.57 22.15 31.17
N ILE A 44 -21.53 22.60 31.89
CA ILE A 44 -20.16 22.64 31.36
C ILE A 44 -19.66 21.22 31.04
N ALA A 45 -19.91 20.24 31.91
CA ALA A 45 -19.52 18.85 31.66
C ALA A 45 -20.20 18.27 30.41
N ILE A 46 -21.50 18.54 30.21
CA ILE A 46 -22.22 18.12 29.01
C ILE A 46 -21.63 18.76 27.76
N ALA A 47 -21.34 20.07 27.79
CA ALA A 47 -20.77 20.77 26.65
C ALA A 47 -19.41 20.16 26.23
N VAL A 48 -18.55 19.84 27.20
CA VAL A 48 -17.25 19.18 26.93
C VAL A 48 -17.45 17.80 26.30
N ILE A 49 -18.36 16.98 26.82
CA ILE A 49 -18.65 15.64 26.28
C ILE A 49 -19.16 15.74 24.84
N MET A 50 -20.11 16.66 24.56
CA MET A 50 -20.65 16.86 23.22
C MET A 50 -19.56 17.32 22.23
N THR A 51 -18.61 18.13 22.70
CA THR A 51 -17.50 18.61 21.86
C THR A 51 -16.54 17.47 21.52
N LEU A 52 -16.23 16.61 22.50
CA LEU A 52 -15.41 15.42 22.28
C LEU A 52 -16.09 14.42 21.33
N LEU A 53 -17.37 14.15 21.53
CA LEU A 53 -18.15 13.26 20.65
C LEU A 53 -18.25 13.82 19.23
N GLY A 54 -18.47 15.12 19.08
CA GLY A 54 -18.46 15.80 17.78
C GLY A 54 -17.11 15.70 17.07
N GLY A 55 -16.01 15.84 17.81
CA GLY A 55 -14.65 15.67 17.29
C GLY A 55 -14.37 14.24 16.81
N VAL A 56 -14.77 13.23 17.59
CA VAL A 56 -14.63 11.82 17.21
C VAL A 56 -15.48 11.50 15.98
N TYR A 57 -16.73 11.98 15.92
CA TYR A 57 -17.61 11.79 14.77
C TYR A 57 -17.05 12.46 13.51
N TYR A 58 -16.57 13.70 13.62
CA TYR A 58 -15.94 14.41 12.51
C TYR A 58 -14.69 13.69 12.00
N TYR A 59 -13.84 13.20 12.91
CA TYR A 59 -12.66 12.42 12.55
C TYR A 59 -13.04 11.11 11.86
N ALA A 60 -14.03 10.39 12.39
CA ALA A 60 -14.52 9.15 11.79
C ALA A 60 -15.09 9.40 10.38
N ALA A 61 -15.94 10.42 10.21
CA ALA A 61 -16.53 10.78 8.92
C ALA A 61 -15.45 11.14 7.87
N ASN A 62 -14.44 11.94 8.24
CA ASN A 62 -13.33 12.27 7.34
C ASN A 62 -12.36 11.12 7.11
N SER A 63 -12.25 10.16 8.02
CA SER A 63 -11.43 8.95 7.81
C SER A 63 -12.10 7.95 6.87
N MET A 64 -13.44 7.96 6.83
CA MET A 64 -14.22 7.01 6.04
C MET A 64 -14.24 7.38 4.54
N SER A 65 -14.00 8.65 4.19
CA SER A 65 -13.82 9.07 2.80
C SER A 65 -12.54 8.53 2.14
N TYR A 66 -11.69 7.81 2.89
CA TYR A 66 -10.53 7.11 2.32
C TYR A 66 -10.90 5.78 1.65
N PHE A 67 -12.11 5.26 1.88
CA PHE A 67 -12.58 4.00 1.27
C PHE A 67 -13.27 4.16 -0.08
N ASP A 68 -13.60 5.38 -0.49
CA ASP A 68 -14.16 5.69 -1.82
C ASP A 68 -13.08 5.92 -2.89
N ASP A 69 -11.82 5.53 -2.63
CA ASP A 69 -10.80 5.57 -3.67
C ASP A 69 -11.08 4.46 -4.71
N PRO A 70 -11.44 4.82 -5.96
CA PRO A 70 -11.73 3.85 -7.01
C PRO A 70 -10.55 2.91 -7.30
N VAL A 71 -9.32 3.28 -6.90
CA VAL A 71 -8.15 2.42 -7.00
C VAL A 71 -8.24 1.22 -6.06
N ILE A 72 -8.63 1.43 -4.79
CA ILE A 72 -8.77 0.34 -3.81
C ILE A 72 -9.88 -0.62 -4.23
N GLN A 73 -11.00 -0.08 -4.73
CA GLN A 73 -12.12 -0.87 -5.22
C GLN A 73 -11.72 -1.73 -6.44
N SER A 74 -10.99 -1.15 -7.41
CA SER A 74 -10.49 -1.89 -8.57
C SER A 74 -9.46 -2.96 -8.21
N MET A 75 -8.66 -2.75 -7.16
CA MET A 75 -7.68 -3.72 -6.68
C MET A 75 -8.36 -4.90 -5.98
N LEU A 76 -9.41 -4.63 -5.18
CA LEU A 76 -10.22 -5.65 -4.53
C LEU A 76 -10.97 -6.51 -5.57
N GLU A 77 -11.55 -5.90 -6.60
CA GLU A 77 -12.20 -6.65 -7.69
C GLU A 77 -11.22 -7.56 -8.43
N ARG A 78 -10.00 -7.09 -8.72
CA ARG A 78 -8.96 -7.93 -9.34
C ARG A 78 -8.57 -9.12 -8.46
N GLN A 79 -8.42 -8.91 -7.15
CA GLN A 79 -8.16 -9.98 -6.19
C GLN A 79 -9.28 -11.04 -6.19
N ILE A 80 -10.54 -10.60 -6.26
CA ILE A 80 -11.68 -11.51 -6.34
C ILE A 80 -11.67 -12.30 -7.67
N GLN A 81 -11.38 -11.64 -8.80
CA GLN A 81 -11.29 -12.30 -10.11
C GLN A 81 -10.16 -13.34 -10.16
N LEU A 82 -8.99 -13.03 -9.59
CA LEU A 82 -7.87 -13.97 -9.53
C LEU A 82 -8.23 -15.24 -8.74
N ARG A 83 -8.86 -15.10 -7.56
CA ARG A 83 -9.33 -16.28 -6.81
C ARG A 83 -10.37 -17.10 -7.57
N GLN A 84 -11.23 -16.46 -8.36
CA GLN A 84 -12.18 -17.17 -9.21
C GLN A 84 -11.49 -17.93 -10.35
N LEU A 85 -10.42 -17.37 -10.92
CA LEU A 85 -9.60 -18.04 -11.93
C LEU A 85 -8.82 -19.22 -11.36
N GLU A 86 -8.21 -19.09 -10.18
CA GLU A 86 -7.52 -20.19 -9.50
C GLU A 86 -8.45 -21.38 -9.25
N LYS A 87 -9.68 -21.11 -8.77
CA LYS A 87 -10.70 -22.16 -8.60
C LYS A 87 -11.06 -22.87 -9.90
N LYS A 88 -11.06 -22.16 -11.04
CA LYS A 88 -11.31 -22.77 -12.35
C LYS A 88 -10.12 -23.61 -12.84
N LEU A 89 -8.89 -23.16 -12.58
CA LEU A 89 -7.68 -23.89 -12.96
C LEU A 89 -7.59 -25.25 -12.23
N HIS A 90 -7.92 -25.28 -10.93
CA HIS A 90 -7.92 -26.51 -10.15
C HIS A 90 -8.94 -27.56 -10.65
N VAL A 91 -10.03 -27.14 -11.31
CA VAL A 91 -11.01 -28.07 -11.92
C VAL A 91 -10.47 -28.65 -13.24
N ILE A 92 -9.62 -27.93 -13.95
CA ILE A 92 -9.02 -28.38 -15.22
C ILE A 92 -7.94 -29.42 -14.95
N ASP A 93 -7.11 -29.26 -13.91
CA ASP A 93 -6.07 -30.24 -13.55
C ASP A 93 -6.62 -31.60 -13.14
N VAL A 94 -7.80 -31.64 -12.51
CA VAL A 94 -8.51 -32.90 -12.21
C VAL A 94 -9.02 -33.59 -13.50
N LYS A 95 -9.34 -32.82 -14.55
CA LYS A 95 -9.77 -33.38 -15.85
C LYS A 95 -8.58 -33.82 -16.72
N THR A 96 -7.46 -33.11 -16.69
CA THR A 96 -6.27 -33.47 -17.48
C THR A 96 -5.50 -34.64 -16.88
N ALA A 97 -5.59 -34.89 -15.57
CA ALA A 97 -5.10 -36.13 -14.96
C ALA A 97 -5.79 -37.40 -15.52
N LYS A 98 -7.02 -37.29 -16.06
CA LYS A 98 -7.73 -38.40 -16.70
C LYS A 98 -7.40 -38.60 -18.18
N SER A 99 -6.77 -37.60 -18.83
CA SER A 99 -6.40 -37.64 -20.26
C SER A 99 -4.94 -38.07 -20.50
N LYS A 100 -4.08 -38.00 -19.47
CA LYS A 100 -2.65 -38.37 -19.56
C LYS A 100 -2.39 -39.87 -19.78
N ALA A 101 -3.43 -40.71 -19.81
CA ALA A 101 -3.35 -42.11 -20.23
C ALA A 101 -3.40 -42.30 -21.76
N VAL A 102 -3.76 -41.27 -22.55
CA VAL A 102 -3.98 -41.41 -24.01
C VAL A 102 -2.82 -40.86 -24.85
N SER A 103 -1.95 -40.01 -24.29
CA SER A 103 -0.92 -39.30 -25.09
C SER A 103 0.44 -40.00 -25.20
N ARG A 104 0.62 -41.23 -24.71
CA ARG A 104 1.88 -41.99 -24.87
C ARG A 104 2.10 -42.62 -26.27
N ALA A 105 1.22 -42.37 -27.24
CA ALA A 105 1.27 -43.01 -28.56
C ALA A 105 1.84 -42.15 -29.72
N ILE A 106 2.28 -40.91 -29.49
CA ILE A 106 2.68 -39.99 -30.59
C ILE A 106 4.07 -39.40 -30.35
N ALA A 107 5.06 -40.25 -30.04
CA ALA A 107 6.46 -39.87 -29.95
C ALA A 107 7.28 -40.64 -30.99
N SER A 108 7.08 -40.35 -32.27
CA SER A 108 7.97 -40.80 -33.34
C SER A 108 7.71 -40.01 -34.63
N ILE A 109 8.20 -38.77 -34.72
CA ILE A 109 8.38 -38.08 -36.00
C ILE A 109 9.75 -37.36 -35.98
N PRO A 110 10.66 -37.62 -36.93
CA PRO A 110 11.98 -37.00 -36.98
C PRO A 110 11.92 -35.59 -37.57
N GLN A 111 12.65 -34.68 -36.94
CA GLN A 111 12.84 -33.29 -37.37
C GLN A 111 14.02 -33.20 -38.35
N ASN A 112 13.75 -32.74 -39.56
CA ASN A 112 14.74 -32.23 -40.51
C ASN A 112 14.19 -30.91 -41.05
N SER A 113 14.85 -29.79 -40.76
CA SER A 113 14.90 -28.65 -41.68
C SER A 113 15.94 -27.63 -41.25
N ALA A 114 16.77 -27.27 -42.22
CA ALA A 114 17.98 -26.49 -42.13
C ALA A 114 17.73 -24.99 -41.89
N VAL A 115 18.33 -24.52 -40.80
CA VAL A 115 19.16 -23.33 -40.60
C VAL A 115 19.37 -22.42 -41.83
N GLY A 116 18.77 -21.23 -41.77
CA GLY A 116 19.24 -20.01 -42.43
C GLY A 116 19.49 -18.96 -41.34
N ASP A 117 20.77 -18.68 -41.09
CA ASP A 117 21.27 -17.94 -39.92
C ASP A 117 21.16 -16.42 -40.16
N VAL A 118 20.07 -15.82 -39.69
CA VAL A 118 19.98 -14.37 -39.48
C VAL A 118 20.15 -14.15 -37.98
N VAL A 119 21.38 -13.83 -37.57
CA VAL A 119 21.72 -13.36 -36.22
C VAL A 119 21.12 -11.97 -36.03
N LEU A 120 19.80 -11.92 -35.89
CA LEU A 120 19.15 -10.84 -35.17
C LEU A 120 19.54 -11.02 -33.72
N ASP A 121 20.03 -9.95 -33.11
CA ASP A 121 20.48 -9.80 -31.72
C ASP A 121 19.30 -9.97 -30.73
N SER A 122 18.55 -11.06 -30.89
CA SER A 122 17.25 -11.38 -30.29
C SER A 122 17.41 -12.13 -28.96
N SER A 123 18.64 -12.25 -28.46
CA SER A 123 18.90 -12.82 -27.12
C SER A 123 18.84 -11.72 -26.06
N ALA A 124 17.70 -11.03 -25.97
CA ALA A 124 17.40 -10.30 -24.75
C ALA A 124 17.25 -11.35 -23.64
N THR A 125 18.30 -11.54 -22.84
CA THR A 125 18.25 -12.44 -21.71
C THR A 125 17.10 -12.01 -20.78
N PRO A 126 16.41 -12.94 -20.10
CA PRO A 126 15.36 -12.60 -19.14
C PRO A 126 15.80 -11.50 -18.16
N GLU A 127 17.08 -11.54 -17.77
CA GLU A 127 17.71 -10.54 -16.91
C GLU A 127 17.77 -9.13 -17.52
N LYS A 128 18.11 -9.02 -18.82
CA LYS A 128 18.10 -7.72 -19.52
C LYS A 128 16.68 -7.17 -19.65
N MET A 129 15.69 -8.03 -19.88
CA MET A 129 14.29 -7.62 -19.94
C MET A 129 13.78 -7.17 -18.58
N ALA A 130 14.05 -7.94 -17.51
CA ALA A 130 13.70 -7.59 -16.15
C ALA A 130 14.31 -6.24 -15.73
N LYS A 131 15.60 -6.01 -16.05
CA LYS A 131 16.27 -4.73 -15.85
C LYS A 131 15.55 -3.58 -16.52
N LYS A 132 15.16 -3.74 -17.79
CA LYS A 132 14.45 -2.69 -18.55
C LYS A 132 13.12 -2.32 -17.87
N PHE A 133 12.34 -3.31 -17.43
CA PHE A 133 11.10 -3.06 -16.72
C PHE A 133 11.33 -2.43 -15.33
N TYR A 134 12.39 -2.81 -14.62
CA TYR A 134 12.77 -2.17 -13.36
C TYR A 134 13.09 -0.69 -13.55
N GLU A 135 13.90 -0.33 -14.56
CA GLU A 135 14.21 1.08 -14.83
C GLU A 135 12.96 1.88 -15.21
N GLU A 136 12.04 1.29 -15.98
CA GLU A 136 10.74 1.89 -16.27
C GLU A 136 9.91 2.10 -14.99
N ALA A 137 9.85 1.11 -14.10
CA ALA A 137 9.16 1.21 -12.82
C ALA A 137 9.76 2.33 -11.97
N LYS A 138 11.08 2.39 -11.86
CA LYS A 138 11.82 3.42 -11.12
C LYS A 138 11.41 4.82 -11.56
N MET A 139 11.40 5.09 -12.87
CA MET A 139 10.99 6.39 -13.40
C MET A 139 9.55 6.75 -13.01
N LYS A 140 8.62 5.80 -13.07
CA LYS A 140 7.21 6.02 -12.69
C LYS A 140 7.03 6.24 -11.19
N CYS A 141 7.79 5.53 -10.35
CA CYS A 141 7.69 5.65 -8.89
C CYS A 141 8.22 6.98 -8.33
N TYR A 142 9.04 7.70 -9.10
CA TYR A 142 9.49 9.06 -8.74
C TYR A 142 8.62 10.17 -9.33
N GLN A 143 7.69 9.86 -10.23
CA GLN A 143 6.75 10.84 -10.76
C GLN A 143 5.51 10.98 -9.86
N GLU A 144 5.16 12.21 -9.49
CA GLU A 144 3.96 12.49 -8.72
C GLU A 144 2.70 12.05 -9.49
N GLY A 145 1.72 11.49 -8.77
CA GLY A 145 0.45 11.04 -9.35
C GLY A 145 0.51 9.74 -10.16
N GLN A 146 1.69 9.11 -10.33
CA GLN A 146 1.87 7.87 -11.09
C GLN A 146 1.90 6.60 -10.24
N GLU A 147 1.28 6.63 -9.07
CA GLU A 147 1.24 5.49 -8.13
C GLU A 147 0.83 4.18 -8.82
N LYS A 148 -0.32 4.20 -9.50
CA LYS A 148 -0.89 3.02 -10.16
C LYS A 148 0.06 2.48 -11.23
N ALA A 149 0.72 3.37 -11.98
CA ALA A 149 1.64 2.99 -13.04
C ALA A 149 2.94 2.40 -12.47
N CYS A 150 3.47 2.98 -11.38
CA CYS A 150 4.60 2.46 -10.62
C CYS A 150 4.33 1.01 -10.16
N ILE A 151 3.25 0.81 -9.39
CA ILE A 151 2.90 -0.51 -8.83
C ILE A 151 2.67 -1.54 -9.94
N GLN A 152 1.93 -1.19 -11.00
CA GLN A 152 1.71 -2.10 -12.13
C GLN A 152 2.98 -2.48 -12.88
N THR A 153 3.98 -1.60 -12.93
CA THR A 153 5.23 -1.91 -13.62
C THR A 153 6.11 -2.80 -12.76
N ILE A 154 6.14 -2.58 -11.45
CA ILE A 154 6.80 -3.47 -10.48
C ILE A 154 6.18 -4.88 -10.52
N ASP A 155 4.85 -4.97 -10.53
CA ASP A 155 4.11 -6.23 -10.63
C ASP A 155 4.50 -7.01 -11.89
N LYS A 156 4.71 -6.34 -13.03
CA LYS A 156 5.22 -6.99 -14.24
C LYS A 156 6.60 -7.61 -14.05
N VAL A 157 7.53 -6.90 -13.39
CA VAL A 157 8.88 -7.45 -13.14
C VAL A 157 8.79 -8.71 -12.29
N VAL A 158 8.08 -8.63 -11.17
CA VAL A 158 8.00 -9.73 -10.19
C VAL A 158 7.23 -10.93 -10.74
N SER A 159 6.13 -10.70 -11.48
CA SER A 159 5.31 -11.78 -12.04
C SER A 159 5.97 -12.49 -13.23
N HIS A 160 6.68 -11.75 -14.10
CA HIS A 160 7.27 -12.33 -15.31
C HIS A 160 8.70 -12.82 -15.10
N PHE A 161 9.43 -12.28 -14.11
CA PHE A 161 10.83 -12.59 -13.86
C PHE A 161 11.12 -12.81 -12.36
N PRO A 162 10.41 -13.72 -11.67
CA PRO A 162 10.53 -13.88 -10.21
C PRO A 162 11.94 -14.28 -9.74
N GLU A 163 12.69 -15.01 -10.55
CA GLU A 163 14.07 -15.44 -10.25
C GLU A 163 15.12 -14.37 -10.55
N SER A 164 14.73 -13.25 -11.17
CA SER A 164 15.66 -12.18 -11.53
C SER A 164 16.06 -11.36 -10.30
N ILE A 165 17.32 -10.91 -10.27
CA ILE A 165 17.80 -9.98 -9.23
C ILE A 165 16.94 -8.70 -9.24
N TRP A 166 16.46 -8.30 -10.43
CA TRP A 166 15.61 -7.13 -10.59
C TRP A 166 14.21 -7.27 -9.98
N ALA A 167 13.71 -8.49 -9.74
CA ALA A 167 12.47 -8.68 -8.99
C ALA A 167 12.64 -8.27 -7.52
N GLY A 168 13.75 -8.67 -6.89
CA GLY A 168 14.12 -8.22 -5.55
C GLY A 168 14.31 -6.70 -5.48
N GLU A 169 15.06 -6.12 -6.41
CA GLU A 169 15.25 -4.66 -6.49
C GLU A 169 13.92 -3.91 -6.70
N SER A 170 13.00 -4.47 -7.49
CA SER A 170 11.68 -3.86 -7.71
C SER A 170 10.82 -3.88 -6.45
N LEU A 171 10.90 -4.93 -5.62
CA LEU A 171 10.22 -4.98 -4.33
C LEU A 171 10.86 -4.04 -3.29
N VAL A 172 12.18 -3.87 -3.32
CA VAL A 172 12.87 -2.85 -2.51
C VAL A 172 12.38 -1.45 -2.90
N LEU A 173 12.30 -1.16 -4.20
CA LEU A 173 11.75 0.09 -4.72
C LEU A 173 10.29 0.31 -4.29
N LEU A 174 9.45 -0.73 -4.32
CA LEU A 174 8.06 -0.66 -3.85
C LEU A 174 7.99 -0.33 -2.36
N THR A 175 8.89 -0.92 -1.57
CA THR A 175 8.96 -0.69 -0.13
C THR A 175 9.33 0.76 0.18
N ASP A 176 10.35 1.29 -0.50
CA ASP A 176 10.73 2.71 -0.39
C ASP A 176 9.57 3.63 -0.78
N TYR A 177 8.87 3.29 -1.86
CA TYR A 177 7.69 4.05 -2.30
C TYR A 177 6.58 4.07 -1.24
N TYR A 178 6.25 2.92 -0.64
CA TYR A 178 5.27 2.85 0.44
C TYR A 178 5.73 3.58 1.70
N TYR A 179 7.01 3.56 2.01
CA TYR A 179 7.57 4.33 3.12
C TYR A 179 7.39 5.84 2.87
N ARG A 180 7.80 6.36 1.71
CA ARG A 180 7.68 7.78 1.34
C ARG A 180 6.23 8.28 1.30
N THR A 181 5.28 7.41 0.99
CA THR A 181 3.84 7.72 0.99
C THR A 181 3.14 7.47 2.32
N ALA A 182 3.90 7.26 3.41
CA ALA A 182 3.41 6.99 4.76
C ALA A 182 2.53 5.73 4.91
N ARG A 183 2.66 4.78 3.98
CA ARG A 183 1.94 3.49 3.96
C ARG A 183 2.76 2.39 4.64
N LEU A 184 3.05 2.61 5.92
CA LEU A 184 3.99 1.78 6.69
C LEU A 184 3.55 0.32 6.83
N LYS A 185 2.24 0.06 6.86
CA LYS A 185 1.72 -1.31 6.94
C LYS A 185 2.08 -2.11 5.68
N GLN A 186 1.79 -1.55 4.50
CA GLN A 186 2.13 -2.18 3.22
C GLN A 186 3.65 -2.32 3.05
N ALA A 187 4.43 -1.32 3.47
CA ALA A 187 5.89 -1.41 3.44
C ALA A 187 6.40 -2.62 4.27
N ARG A 188 5.87 -2.85 5.47
CA ARG A 188 6.23 -4.02 6.30
C ARG A 188 5.86 -5.35 5.66
N GLU A 189 4.69 -5.42 5.02
CA GLU A 189 4.26 -6.63 4.30
C GLU A 189 5.23 -6.96 3.17
N VAL A 190 5.68 -5.97 2.38
CA VAL A 190 6.67 -6.19 1.31
C VAL A 190 8.05 -6.55 1.88
N VAL A 191 8.47 -5.95 2.99
CA VAL A 191 9.70 -6.34 3.70
C VAL A 191 9.68 -7.82 4.09
N GLN A 192 8.53 -8.32 4.57
CA GLN A 192 8.42 -9.73 4.93
C GLN A 192 8.60 -10.64 3.71
N ILE A 193 8.00 -10.29 2.56
CA ILE A 193 8.20 -11.03 1.30
C ILE A 193 9.68 -11.02 0.89
N LEU A 194 10.36 -9.88 1.00
CA LEU A 194 11.79 -9.76 0.68
C LEU A 194 12.68 -10.65 1.58
N LYS A 195 12.29 -10.83 2.85
CA LYS A 195 13.00 -11.72 3.76
C LYS A 195 12.79 -13.19 3.40
N ASP A 196 11.56 -13.55 3.07
CA ASP A 196 11.19 -14.94 2.84
C ASP A 196 11.69 -15.42 1.47
N GLU A 197 11.35 -14.70 0.39
CA GLU A 197 11.63 -15.10 -0.99
C GLU A 197 13.08 -14.81 -1.44
N PHE A 198 13.70 -13.75 -0.90
CA PHE A 198 15.06 -13.31 -1.27
C PHE A 198 16.08 -13.51 -0.15
N SER A 199 15.84 -14.46 0.76
CA SER A 199 16.72 -14.81 1.90
C SER A 199 18.16 -15.13 1.49
N HIS A 200 18.35 -15.69 0.29
CA HIS A 200 19.64 -16.08 -0.26
C HIS A 200 20.45 -14.91 -0.86
N SER A 201 19.79 -13.78 -1.16
CA SER A 201 20.44 -12.62 -1.78
C SER A 201 21.01 -11.67 -0.72
N THR A 202 22.33 -11.73 -0.50
CA THR A 202 23.01 -10.90 0.50
C THR A 202 22.85 -9.40 0.25
N ASP A 203 22.82 -8.97 -1.00
CA ASP A 203 22.60 -7.57 -1.37
C ASP A 203 21.20 -7.09 -0.94
N ILE A 204 20.16 -7.86 -1.28
CA ILE A 204 18.77 -7.54 -0.90
C ILE A 204 18.60 -7.54 0.62
N GLN A 205 19.14 -8.54 1.33
CA GLN A 205 19.06 -8.60 2.79
C GLN A 205 19.74 -7.39 3.46
N SER A 206 20.83 -6.87 2.89
CA SER A 206 21.48 -5.66 3.40
C SER A 206 20.57 -4.43 3.30
N LYS A 207 19.82 -4.28 2.19
CA LYS A 207 18.86 -3.19 1.98
C LYS A 207 17.65 -3.32 2.87
N VAL A 208 17.12 -4.53 3.02
CA VAL A 208 16.03 -4.84 3.95
C VAL A 208 16.39 -4.42 5.38
N ALA A 209 17.60 -4.77 5.85
CA ALA A 209 18.05 -4.41 7.19
C ALA A 209 18.15 -2.89 7.42
N ILE A 210 18.45 -2.11 6.39
CA ILE A 210 18.43 -0.64 6.46
C ILE A 210 16.99 -0.14 6.56
N ILE A 211 16.10 -0.62 5.69
CA ILE A 211 14.70 -0.22 5.64
C ILE A 211 13.97 -0.52 6.96
N GLU A 212 14.24 -1.67 7.58
CA GLU A 212 13.63 -2.03 8.86
C GLU A 212 13.98 -1.08 10.00
N ARG A 213 15.19 -0.53 10.02
CA ARG A 213 15.58 0.47 11.02
C ARG A 213 14.83 1.78 10.85
N VAL A 214 14.45 2.09 9.61
CA VAL A 214 13.76 3.32 9.23
C VAL A 214 12.24 3.21 9.48
N ILE A 215 11.67 2.02 9.33
CA ILE A 215 10.23 1.75 9.52
C ILE A 215 9.82 1.58 11.01
N ARG A 216 10.80 1.39 11.91
CA ARG A 216 10.58 1.16 13.34
C ARG A 216 10.23 2.45 14.07
#